data_AF-A0A849RSS5-F1
#
_entry.id   AF-A0A849RSS5-F1
#
_cell.length_a   1.000
_cell.length_b   1.000
_cell.length_c   1.000
_cell.angle_alpha   90.00
_cell.angle_beta   90.00
_cell.angle_gamma   90.00
#
_symmetry.space_group_name_H-M   'P 1'
#
loop_
_entity.id
_entity.type
_entity.pdbx_description
1 polymer ?
#
loop_
_entity_poly.entity_id
_entity_poly.type
_entity_poly.pdbx_seq_one_letter_code
_entity_poly.pdbx_strand_id
1 'polypeptide(L)'
;MATKTPAKKKPVAKAKAPLKIEKSASKPKRTPDVILPKPISMAVSPLAARPKESAKEREDRERRRQVLHQMLMRKRQEIIKEIEGSLGQSLIEDKQRRLESARDVGDQALMDLDRELGISLMEMRNRRRQAIDEALTRLNEGTYGICAECGVEISERRLEAVPFAKLCVECQSKEELLEKIEREEDRD
;
A
#
# COMPACT_ATOMS: atom_id res chain seq x y z
N MET A 1 52.35 -23.78 22.18
CA MET A 1 50.99 -24.27 22.50
C MET A 1 50.26 -24.38 21.15
N ALA A 2 50.18 -25.53 20.46
CA ALA A 2 49.43 -26.76 20.80
C ALA A 2 47.94 -26.40 21.06
N THR A 3 46.89 -26.84 20.36
CA THR A 3 46.65 -27.97 19.45
C THR A 3 45.31 -27.82 18.69
N LYS A 4 45.27 -28.23 17.42
CA LYS A 4 44.32 -29.14 16.73
C LYS A 4 42.77 -29.00 16.89
N THR A 5 42.14 -28.82 15.72
CA THR A 5 40.81 -29.20 15.11
C THR A 5 40.14 -30.52 15.61
N PRO A 6 38.99 -31.06 15.08
CA PRO A 6 37.79 -30.56 14.34
C PRO A 6 36.42 -31.31 14.63
N ALA A 7 35.34 -30.92 13.91
CA ALA A 7 34.31 -31.75 13.23
C ALA A 7 33.18 -32.56 13.94
N LYS A 8 31.95 -32.47 13.41
CA LYS A 8 31.13 -33.53 12.70
C LYS A 8 29.62 -33.16 12.68
N LYS A 9 28.96 -32.93 11.53
CA LYS A 9 28.25 -33.86 10.58
C LYS A 9 26.86 -34.38 11.03
N LYS A 10 25.79 -33.90 10.34
CA LYS A 10 24.60 -34.54 9.65
C LYS A 10 24.44 -36.10 9.72
N PRO A 11 23.34 -36.79 9.25
CA PRO A 11 21.95 -36.45 8.81
C PRO A 11 20.83 -37.56 9.11
N VAL A 12 19.63 -37.46 8.46
CA VAL A 12 18.71 -38.53 7.89
C VAL A 12 17.48 -39.13 8.69
N ALA A 13 16.27 -38.72 8.25
CA ALA A 13 15.08 -39.44 7.72
C ALA A 13 14.29 -40.62 8.40
N LYS A 14 12.97 -40.58 8.09
CA LYS A 14 11.99 -41.65 7.69
C LYS A 14 11.22 -42.52 8.73
N ALA A 15 9.90 -42.27 8.76
CA ALA A 15 8.79 -43.16 8.34
C ALA A 15 8.14 -44.24 9.26
N LYS A 16 6.79 -44.26 9.16
CA LYS A 16 5.78 -45.37 9.17
C LYS A 16 4.92 -45.67 10.44
N ALA A 17 3.62 -45.82 10.14
CA ALA A 17 2.42 -46.30 10.87
C ALA A 17 2.51 -47.81 11.25
N PRO A 18 1.47 -48.58 11.71
CA PRO A 18 0.01 -48.33 11.84
C PRO A 18 -0.66 -48.93 13.10
N LEU A 19 -2.01 -48.96 13.22
CA LEU A 19 -2.81 -50.08 13.75
C LEU A 19 -4.34 -49.88 13.56
N LYS A 20 -5.04 -51.00 13.32
CA LYS A 20 -6.44 -51.22 12.86
C LYS A 20 -7.39 -51.55 14.03
N ILE A 21 -8.72 -51.54 13.78
CA ILE A 21 -9.79 -52.51 14.22
C ILE A 21 -11.11 -52.08 13.50
N GLU A 22 -11.65 -52.78 12.48
CA GLU A 22 -12.56 -53.96 12.44
C GLU A 22 -13.96 -53.69 13.09
N LYS A 23 -15.04 -53.40 12.32
CA LYS A 23 -16.07 -54.25 11.65
C LYS A 23 -17.25 -54.75 12.53
N SER A 24 -18.49 -54.48 12.09
CA SER A 24 -19.66 -55.40 12.05
C SER A 24 -20.95 -54.61 11.71
N ALA A 25 -22.08 -55.16 11.30
CA ALA A 25 -22.45 -56.13 10.27
C ALA A 25 -24.00 -56.16 10.25
N SER A 26 -24.68 -55.91 9.13
CA SER A 26 -26.04 -56.47 8.88
C SER A 26 -26.54 -56.21 7.46
N LYS A 27 -27.04 -57.28 6.83
CA LYS A 27 -27.50 -57.45 5.43
C LYS A 27 -29.05 -57.32 5.36
N PRO A 28 -29.73 -57.50 4.20
CA PRO A 28 -30.42 -56.45 3.44
C PRO A 28 -31.96 -56.61 3.35
N LYS A 29 -32.70 -55.55 2.99
CA LYS A 29 -34.03 -55.68 2.35
C LYS A 29 -34.17 -54.69 1.19
N ARG A 30 -34.84 -55.17 0.14
CA ARG A 30 -34.86 -54.70 -1.25
C ARG A 30 -35.63 -53.37 -1.42
N THR A 31 -35.24 -52.66 -2.48
CA THR A 31 -35.65 -51.33 -2.96
C THR A 31 -37.12 -51.26 -3.41
N PRO A 32 -37.64 -50.04 -3.69
CA PRO A 32 -37.69 -49.69 -5.11
C PRO A 32 -37.15 -48.30 -5.45
N ASP A 33 -36.84 -48.19 -6.73
CA ASP A 33 -36.16 -47.14 -7.51
C ASP A 33 -36.36 -45.68 -7.11
N VAL A 34 -35.23 -45.01 -6.86
CA VAL A 34 -35.01 -43.65 -7.36
C VAL A 34 -33.62 -43.61 -8.01
N ILE A 35 -33.62 -43.21 -9.26
CA ILE A 35 -32.51 -43.13 -10.19
C ILE A 35 -31.40 -42.24 -9.61
N LEU A 36 -30.22 -42.80 -9.32
CA LEU A 36 -29.02 -42.05 -8.97
C LEU A 36 -28.24 -41.70 -10.26
N PRO A 37 -28.05 -40.41 -10.60
CA PRO A 37 -27.20 -40.04 -11.72
C PRO A 37 -25.72 -40.35 -11.43
N LYS A 38 -25.01 -40.71 -12.52
CA LYS A 38 -23.60 -41.17 -12.57
C LYS A 38 -22.61 -40.22 -11.87
N PRO A 39 -21.46 -40.73 -11.38
CA PRO A 39 -20.48 -39.93 -10.66
C PRO A 39 -19.87 -38.86 -11.57
N ILE A 40 -19.98 -37.60 -11.17
CA ILE A 40 -19.31 -36.49 -11.84
C ILE A 40 -17.82 -36.59 -11.52
N SER A 41 -17.05 -37.05 -12.49
CA SER A 41 -15.59 -36.96 -12.49
C SER A 41 -15.18 -35.50 -12.31
N MET A 42 -14.38 -35.22 -11.29
CA MET A 42 -13.74 -33.91 -11.10
C MET A 42 -12.75 -33.66 -12.24
N ALA A 43 -13.23 -32.99 -13.29
CA ALA A 43 -12.38 -32.32 -14.25
C ALA A 43 -12.00 -30.95 -13.65
N VAL A 44 -10.71 -30.78 -13.34
CA VAL A 44 -10.15 -29.48 -13.01
C VAL A 44 -10.19 -28.67 -14.31
N SER A 45 -11.13 -27.74 -14.43
CA SER A 45 -11.24 -26.88 -15.60
C SER A 45 -9.94 -26.07 -15.78
N PRO A 46 -9.41 -25.99 -17.01
CA PRO A 46 -8.18 -25.25 -17.28
C PRO A 46 -8.44 -23.76 -17.09
N LEU A 47 -7.39 -23.07 -16.61
CA LEU A 47 -7.24 -21.61 -16.57
C LEU A 47 -8.04 -20.92 -17.68
N ALA A 48 -9.18 -20.33 -17.30
CA ALA A 48 -10.00 -19.57 -18.21
C ALA A 48 -9.16 -18.41 -18.78
N ALA A 49 -8.96 -18.44 -20.10
CA ALA A 49 -8.34 -17.35 -20.84
C ALA A 49 -9.05 -16.04 -20.50
N ARG A 50 -8.27 -15.04 -20.03
CA ARG A 50 -8.77 -13.67 -19.83
C ARG A 50 -9.44 -13.20 -21.14
N PRO A 51 -10.63 -12.58 -21.10
CA PRO A 51 -11.27 -12.06 -22.30
C PRO A 51 -10.30 -11.15 -23.05
N LYS A 52 -10.17 -11.32 -24.37
CA LYS A 52 -9.37 -10.42 -25.20
C LYS A 52 -10.10 -9.06 -25.20
N GLU A 53 -9.67 -8.14 -24.34
CA GLU A 53 -10.16 -6.75 -24.33
C GLU A 53 -10.22 -6.21 -25.76
N SER A 54 -11.34 -5.59 -26.10
CA SER A 54 -11.55 -5.00 -27.42
C SER A 54 -10.57 -3.84 -27.64
N ALA A 55 -10.18 -3.60 -28.89
CA ALA A 55 -9.24 -2.52 -29.22
C ALA A 55 -9.70 -1.14 -28.70
N LYS A 56 -11.02 -0.92 -28.65
CA LYS A 56 -11.65 0.30 -28.15
C LYS A 56 -11.49 0.48 -26.64
N GLU A 57 -11.71 -0.57 -25.85
CA GLU A 57 -11.53 -0.52 -24.38
C GLU A 57 -10.08 -0.23 -23.98
N ARG A 58 -9.11 -0.71 -24.77
CA ARG A 58 -7.68 -0.41 -24.55
C ARG A 58 -7.37 1.06 -24.81
N GLU A 59 -7.94 1.62 -25.87
CA GLU A 59 -7.76 3.03 -26.21
C GLU A 59 -8.37 3.94 -25.12
N ASP A 60 -9.57 3.63 -24.64
CA ASP A 60 -10.22 4.38 -23.56
C ASP A 60 -9.43 4.30 -22.24
N ARG A 61 -8.89 3.12 -21.90
CA ARG A 61 -8.01 2.93 -20.74
C ARG A 61 -6.73 3.76 -20.86
N GLU A 62 -6.13 3.81 -22.05
CA GLU A 62 -4.93 4.61 -22.30
C GLU A 62 -5.19 6.11 -22.21
N ARG A 63 -6.31 6.59 -22.77
CA ARG A 63 -6.77 7.97 -22.62
C ARG A 63 -6.96 8.34 -21.15
N ARG A 64 -7.64 7.49 -20.38
CA ARG A 64 -7.81 7.67 -18.92
C ARG A 64 -6.47 7.75 -18.20
N ARG A 65 -5.53 6.85 -18.53
CA ARG A 65 -4.17 6.84 -17.96
C ARG A 65 -3.42 8.14 -18.26
N GLN A 66 -3.52 8.66 -19.48
CA GLN A 66 -2.87 9.91 -19.87
C GLN A 66 -3.43 11.12 -19.11
N VAL A 67 -4.75 11.21 -18.92
CA VAL A 67 -5.39 12.29 -18.15
C VAL A 67 -4.91 12.27 -16.69
N LEU A 68 -4.92 11.09 -16.06
CA LEU A 68 -4.45 10.91 -14.69
C LEU A 68 -2.95 11.23 -14.56
N HIS A 69 -2.14 10.84 -15.54
CA HIS A 69 -0.72 11.18 -15.58
C HIS A 69 -0.49 12.70 -15.62
N GLN A 70 -1.18 13.42 -16.50
CA GLN A 70 -1.07 14.87 -16.59
C GLN A 70 -1.51 15.56 -15.30
N MET A 71 -2.59 15.07 -14.67
CA MET A 71 -3.04 15.57 -13.38
C MET A 71 -1.97 15.42 -12.30
N LEU A 72 -1.38 14.21 -12.16
CA LEU A 72 -0.32 13.96 -11.19
C LEU A 72 0.93 14.80 -11.46
N MET A 73 1.33 14.95 -12.72
CA MET A 73 2.47 15.78 -13.11
C MET A 73 2.26 17.26 -12.79
N ARG A 74 1.05 17.78 -13.03
CA ARG A 74 0.68 19.16 -12.64
C ARG A 74 0.78 19.33 -11.13
N LYS A 75 0.21 18.42 -10.36
CA LYS A 75 0.26 18.43 -8.88
C LYS A 75 1.69 18.34 -8.35
N ARG A 76 2.53 17.50 -8.97
CA ARG A 76 3.96 17.40 -8.65
C ARG A 76 4.67 18.74 -8.84
N GLN A 77 4.43 19.41 -9.97
CA GLN A 77 5.03 20.70 -10.28
C GLN A 77 4.56 21.81 -9.32
N GLU A 78 3.27 21.81 -8.93
CA GLU A 78 2.75 22.71 -7.90
C GLU A 78 3.52 22.54 -6.58
N ILE A 79 3.67 21.31 -6.09
CA ILE A 79 4.40 21.04 -4.83
C ILE A 79 5.87 21.44 -4.94
N ILE A 80 6.53 21.18 -6.07
CA ILE A 80 7.93 21.57 -6.28
C ILE A 80 8.07 23.09 -6.21
N LYS A 81 7.17 23.84 -6.87
CA LYS A 81 7.18 25.31 -6.80
C LYS A 81 6.96 25.82 -5.38
N GLU A 82 6.08 25.18 -4.61
CA GLU A 82 5.89 25.53 -3.19
C GLU A 82 7.17 25.32 -2.38
N ILE A 83 7.86 24.19 -2.59
CA ILE A 83 9.14 23.88 -1.92
C ILE A 83 10.20 24.92 -2.31
N GLU A 84 10.39 25.17 -3.61
CA GLU A 84 11.37 26.13 -4.13
C GLU A 84 11.11 27.54 -3.62
N GLY A 85 9.86 28.00 -3.63
CA GLY A 85 9.49 29.32 -3.13
C GLY A 85 9.79 29.48 -1.65
N SER A 86 9.51 28.44 -0.87
CA SER A 86 9.75 28.47 0.57
C SER A 86 11.23 28.36 0.96
N LEU A 87 12.03 27.63 0.18
CA LEU A 87 13.49 27.64 0.32
C LEU A 87 14.06 29.03 -0.02
N GLY A 88 13.56 29.66 -1.08
CA GLY A 88 13.94 31.02 -1.45
C GLY A 88 13.65 32.04 -0.35
N GLN A 89 12.48 31.98 0.27
CA GLN A 89 12.12 32.81 1.43
C GLN A 89 13.07 32.58 2.61
N SER A 90 13.29 31.32 2.99
CA SER A 90 14.20 30.98 4.10
C SER A 90 15.62 31.52 3.90
N LEU A 91 16.14 31.51 2.66
CA LEU A 91 17.47 32.04 2.33
C LEU A 91 17.54 33.57 2.44
N ILE A 92 16.47 34.27 2.03
CA ILE A 92 16.38 35.74 2.16
C ILE A 92 16.34 36.11 3.63
N GLU A 93 15.50 35.44 4.41
CA GLU A 93 15.40 35.64 5.85
C GLU A 93 16.75 35.37 6.54
N ASP A 94 17.44 34.26 6.23
CA ASP A 94 18.76 33.97 6.78
C ASP A 94 19.78 35.07 6.48
N LYS A 95 19.74 35.63 5.26
CA LYS A 95 20.60 36.76 4.89
C LYS A 95 20.28 38.00 5.71
N GLN A 96 19.00 38.29 5.92
CA GLN A 96 18.52 39.43 6.70
C GLN A 96 18.88 39.27 8.19
N ARG A 97 18.75 38.05 8.73
CA ARG A 97 19.19 37.68 10.09
C ARG A 97 20.68 37.97 10.31
N ARG A 98 21.54 37.69 9.33
CA ARG A 98 22.99 37.96 9.43
C ARG A 98 23.35 39.44 9.44
N LEU A 99 22.49 40.29 8.89
CA LEU A 99 22.71 41.74 8.84
C LEU A 99 22.25 42.44 10.13
N GLU A 100 21.37 41.80 10.89
CA GLU A 100 20.77 42.36 12.11
C GLU A 100 21.62 41.98 13.34
N SER A 101 22.39 42.94 13.85
CA SER A 101 23.47 42.71 14.81
C SER A 101 23.09 42.90 16.29
N ALA A 102 21.82 43.18 16.59
CA ALA A 102 21.33 43.35 17.96
C ALA A 102 20.03 42.57 18.16
N ARG A 103 20.12 41.41 18.80
CA ARG A 103 18.98 40.54 19.16
C ARG A 103 19.15 40.06 20.59
N ASP A 104 18.09 40.10 21.37
CA ASP A 104 18.11 39.56 22.72
C ASP A 104 17.91 38.03 22.74
N VAL A 105 17.94 37.43 23.92
CA VAL A 105 17.77 35.98 24.08
C VAL A 105 16.36 35.52 23.71
N GLY A 106 15.35 36.39 23.90
CA GLY A 106 13.96 36.10 23.53
C GLY A 106 13.79 36.05 22.01
N ASP A 107 14.37 37.02 21.31
CA ASP A 107 14.40 37.08 19.84
C ASP A 107 15.07 35.83 19.25
N GLN A 108 16.18 35.39 19.85
CA GLN A 108 16.87 34.17 19.43
C GLN A 108 15.99 32.92 19.60
N ALA A 109 15.34 32.78 20.76
CA ALA A 109 14.46 31.65 21.03
C ALA A 109 13.26 31.59 20.06
N LEU A 110 12.66 32.74 19.74
CA LEU A 110 11.57 32.82 18.75
C LEU A 110 12.05 32.39 17.35
N MET A 111 13.26 32.77 16.96
CA MET A 111 13.81 32.41 15.65
C MET A 111 14.13 30.92 15.52
N ASP A 112 14.61 30.31 16.59
CA ASP A 112 14.84 28.87 16.63
C ASP A 112 13.52 28.11 16.44
N LEU A 113 12.45 28.56 17.11
CA LEU A 113 11.10 28.02 16.92
C LEU A 113 10.60 28.19 15.47
N ASP A 114 10.74 29.39 14.89
CA ASP A 114 10.34 29.65 13.51
C ASP A 114 11.11 28.76 12.52
N ARG A 115 12.40 28.54 12.78
CA ARG A 115 13.24 27.65 11.98
C ARG A 115 12.78 26.20 12.08
N GLU A 116 12.51 25.70 13.29
CA GLU A 116 12.00 24.34 13.50
C GLU A 116 10.66 24.13 12.80
N LEU A 117 9.75 25.09 12.91
CA LEU A 117 8.47 25.08 12.20
C LEU A 117 8.68 25.05 10.68
N GLY A 118 9.58 25.89 10.17
CA GLY A 118 9.96 25.92 8.76
C GLY A 118 10.44 24.56 8.26
N ILE A 119 11.33 23.89 9.01
CA ILE A 119 11.83 22.55 8.69
C ILE A 119 10.69 21.53 8.64
N SER A 120 9.82 21.50 9.66
CA SER A 120 8.69 20.56 9.72
C SER A 120 7.72 20.74 8.52
N LEU A 121 7.44 21.98 8.14
CA LEU A 121 6.63 22.28 6.95
C LEU A 121 7.30 21.80 5.66
N MET A 122 8.63 21.95 5.51
CA MET A 122 9.37 21.40 4.37
C MET A 122 9.28 19.88 4.31
N GLU A 123 9.45 19.21 5.44
CA GLU A 123 9.36 17.75 5.51
C GLU A 123 7.96 17.27 5.12
N MET A 124 6.90 17.95 5.57
CA MET A 124 5.53 17.65 5.16
C MET A 124 5.33 17.82 3.65
N ARG A 125 5.82 18.92 3.06
CA ARG A 125 5.76 19.14 1.60
C ARG A 125 6.54 18.09 0.83
N ASN A 126 7.73 17.72 1.31
CA ASN A 126 8.55 16.69 0.67
C ASN A 126 7.91 15.30 0.75
N ARG A 127 7.30 14.94 1.89
CA ARG A 127 6.48 13.73 2.03
C ARG A 127 5.32 13.72 1.03
N ARG A 128 4.64 14.86 0.86
CA ARG A 128 3.58 15.00 -0.15
C ARG A 128 4.10 14.80 -1.58
N ARG A 129 5.25 15.39 -1.91
CA ARG A 129 5.92 15.19 -3.21
C ARG A 129 6.23 13.71 -3.45
N GLN A 130 6.83 13.04 -2.47
CA GLN A 130 7.15 11.62 -2.53
C GLN A 130 5.89 10.76 -2.74
N ALA A 131 4.78 11.10 -2.07
CA ALA A 131 3.52 10.39 -2.26
C ALA A 131 2.95 10.53 -3.69
N ILE A 132 3.17 11.68 -4.34
CA ILE A 132 2.84 11.88 -5.77
C ILE A 132 3.81 11.09 -6.67
N ASP A 133 5.11 11.07 -6.36
CA ASP A 133 6.09 10.27 -7.09
C ASP A 133 5.72 8.76 -7.03
N GLU A 134 5.28 8.27 -5.86
CA GLU A 134 4.79 6.90 -5.69
C GLU A 134 3.49 6.65 -6.49
N ALA A 135 2.57 7.62 -6.52
CA ALA A 135 1.36 7.54 -7.34
C ALA A 135 1.68 7.44 -8.84
N LEU A 136 2.68 8.17 -9.32
CA LEU A 136 3.17 8.08 -10.70
C LEU A 136 3.76 6.70 -11.00
N THR A 137 4.51 6.12 -10.06
CA THR A 137 5.03 4.74 -10.19
C THR A 137 3.89 3.73 -10.30
N ARG A 138 2.87 3.81 -9.42
CA ARG A 138 1.67 2.96 -9.50
C ARG A 138 0.90 3.13 -10.81
N LEU A 139 0.91 4.32 -11.39
CA LEU A 139 0.25 4.57 -12.67
C LEU A 139 0.98 3.86 -13.82
N ASN A 140 2.31 3.82 -13.77
CA ASN A 140 3.13 3.08 -14.74
C ASN A 140 2.94 1.56 -14.59
N GLU A 141 2.76 1.07 -13.37
CA GLU A 141 2.45 -0.33 -13.06
C GLU A 141 1.01 -0.73 -13.38
N GLY A 142 0.12 0.25 -13.62
CA GLY A 142 -1.30 0.02 -13.90
C GLY A 142 -2.15 -0.29 -12.66
N THR A 143 -1.64 -0.03 -11.46
CA THR A 143 -2.33 -0.25 -10.17
C THR A 143 -2.94 1.03 -9.58
N TYR A 144 -2.63 2.20 -10.15
CA TYR A 144 -3.18 3.47 -9.70
C TYR A 144 -4.69 3.58 -9.93
N GLY A 145 -5.38 4.18 -8.95
CA GLY A 145 -6.85 4.30 -8.97
C GLY A 145 -7.59 3.05 -8.51
N ILE A 146 -6.88 2.03 -8.01
CA ILE A 146 -7.46 0.84 -7.39
C ILE A 146 -7.11 0.83 -5.91
N CYS A 147 -8.10 0.54 -5.05
CA CYS A 147 -7.90 0.42 -3.61
C CYS A 147 -6.97 -0.76 -3.28
N ALA A 148 -5.91 -0.51 -2.51
CA ALA A 148 -4.95 -1.54 -2.13
C ALA A 148 -5.53 -2.65 -1.24
N GLU A 149 -6.61 -2.37 -0.51
CA GLU A 149 -7.21 -3.31 0.44
C GLU A 149 -8.36 -4.12 -0.18
N CYS A 150 -9.35 -3.45 -0.79
CA CYS A 150 -10.54 -4.12 -1.35
C CYS A 150 -10.49 -4.35 -2.87
N GLY A 151 -9.52 -3.78 -3.58
CA GLY A 151 -9.38 -3.93 -5.04
C GLY A 151 -10.43 -3.18 -5.87
N VAL A 152 -11.27 -2.35 -5.25
CA VAL A 152 -12.30 -1.55 -5.94
C VAL A 152 -11.69 -0.27 -6.53
N GLU A 153 -12.24 0.22 -7.65
CA GLU A 153 -11.85 1.51 -8.23
C GLU A 153 -12.12 2.66 -7.25
N ILE A 154 -11.13 3.53 -7.09
CA ILE A 154 -11.23 4.77 -6.31
C ILE A 154 -11.95 5.81 -7.18
N SER A 155 -12.91 6.51 -6.59
CA SER A 155 -13.68 7.53 -7.30
C SER A 155 -12.78 8.65 -7.84
N GLU A 156 -13.08 9.14 -9.04
CA GLU A 156 -12.27 10.19 -9.69
C GLU A 156 -12.26 11.48 -8.89
N ARG A 157 -13.41 11.86 -8.30
CA ARG A 157 -13.50 13.00 -7.37
C ARG A 157 -12.53 12.89 -6.18
N ARG A 158 -12.29 11.67 -5.67
CA ARG A 158 -11.32 11.45 -4.60
C ARG A 158 -9.89 11.56 -5.10
N LEU A 159 -9.58 11.07 -6.30
CA LEU A 159 -8.26 11.21 -6.91
C LEU A 159 -7.95 12.67 -7.31
N GLU A 160 -8.97 13.46 -7.65
CA GLU A 160 -8.83 14.90 -7.89
C GLU A 160 -8.52 15.67 -6.60
N ALA A 161 -9.22 15.35 -5.50
CA ALA A 161 -9.01 15.98 -4.20
C ALA A 161 -7.72 15.50 -3.50
N VAL A 162 -7.45 14.19 -3.55
CA VAL A 162 -6.31 13.53 -2.91
C VAL A 162 -5.63 12.60 -3.93
N PRO A 163 -4.73 13.13 -4.77
CA PRO A 163 -4.12 12.37 -5.87
C PRO A 163 -3.19 11.23 -5.44
N PHE A 164 -2.73 11.22 -4.19
CA PHE A 164 -1.87 10.15 -3.67
C PHE A 164 -2.64 9.06 -2.91
N ALA A 165 -3.98 9.08 -2.94
CA ALA A 165 -4.80 8.10 -2.23
C ALA A 165 -4.44 6.65 -2.60
N LYS A 166 -4.32 5.79 -1.58
CA LYS A 166 -4.07 4.33 -1.73
C LYS A 166 -5.32 3.50 -1.48
N LEU A 167 -6.23 4.02 -0.66
CA LEU A 167 -7.46 3.35 -0.25
C LEU A 167 -8.70 4.08 -0.77
N CYS A 168 -9.83 3.38 -0.85
CA CYS A 168 -11.13 3.98 -1.05
C CYS A 168 -11.66 4.63 0.25
N VAL A 169 -12.78 5.34 0.18
CA VAL A 169 -13.36 6.02 1.35
C VAL A 169 -13.71 5.04 2.46
N GLU A 170 -14.35 3.92 2.12
CA GLU A 170 -14.78 2.94 3.12
C GLU A 170 -13.61 2.28 3.85
N CYS A 171 -12.59 1.86 3.09
CA CYS A 171 -11.35 1.30 3.64
C CYS A 171 -10.62 2.31 4.53
N GLN A 172 -10.50 3.56 4.06
CA GLN A 172 -9.87 4.63 4.85
C GLN A 172 -10.61 4.87 6.16
N SER A 173 -11.93 4.96 6.13
CA SER A 173 -12.74 5.19 7.34
C SER A 173 -12.63 4.03 8.34
N LYS A 174 -12.49 2.79 7.85
CA LYS A 174 -12.27 1.62 8.71
C LYS A 174 -10.90 1.66 9.37
N GLU A 175 -9.85 1.95 8.61
CA GLU A 175 -8.48 2.08 9.14
C GLU A 175 -8.41 3.19 10.20
N GLU A 176 -8.99 4.37 9.94
CA GLU A 176 -9.06 5.47 10.91
C GLU A 176 -9.86 5.13 12.17
N LEU A 177 -10.91 4.30 12.06
CA LEU A 177 -11.69 3.84 13.21
C LEU A 177 -10.87 2.86 14.05
N LEU A 178 -10.20 1.90 13.41
CA LEU A 178 -9.34 0.93 14.09
C LEU A 178 -8.20 1.65 14.84
N GLU A 179 -7.52 2.60 14.19
CA GLU A 179 -6.49 3.39 14.85
C GLU A 179 -7.03 4.23 16.04
N LYS A 180 -8.30 4.65 16.00
CA LYS A 180 -8.90 5.37 17.14
C LYS A 180 -9.13 4.44 18.32
N ILE A 181 -9.65 3.24 18.05
CA ILE A 181 -9.88 2.22 19.08
C ILE A 181 -8.54 1.84 19.72
N GLU A 182 -7.51 1.54 18.92
CA GLU A 182 -6.17 1.20 19.43
C GLU A 182 -5.59 2.31 20.32
N ARG A 183 -5.73 3.58 19.91
CA ARG A 183 -5.27 4.73 20.74
C ARG A 183 -6.09 4.95 22.02
N GLU A 184 -7.32 4.44 22.09
CA GLU A 184 -8.14 4.49 23.30
C GLU A 184 -7.75 3.34 24.24
N GLU A 185 -7.56 2.13 23.70
CA GLU A 185 -7.06 0.97 24.46
C GLU A 185 -5.68 1.21 25.07
N ASP A 186 -4.77 1.91 24.38
CA ASP A 186 -3.44 2.26 24.90
C ASP A 186 -3.47 3.33 26.02
N ARG A 187 -4.61 4.01 26.22
CA ARG A 187 -4.77 5.07 27.23
C ARG A 187 -5.37 4.58 28.55
N ASP A 188 -6.02 3.43 28.54
CA ASP A 188 -6.66 2.79 29.71
C ASP A 188 -5.71 1.83 30.44
#